data_AF-A0A1F5LX71-F1
#
_entry.id   AF-A0A1F5LX71-F1
#
_cell.length_a   1.000
_cell.length_b   1.000
_cell.length_c   1.000
_cell.angle_alpha   90.00
_cell.angle_beta   90.00
_cell.angle_gamma   90.00
#
_symmetry.space_group_name_H-M   'P 1'
#
loop_
_entity.id
_entity.type
_entity.pdbx_description
1 polymer ?
#
loop_
_entity_poly.entity_id
_entity_poly.type
_entity_poly.pdbx_seq_one_letter_code
_entity_poly.pdbx_strand_id
1 'polypeptide(L)'
;MHIHQLQLRPLTILISLLLSSLPFSLSQRTPSENLVLADCGIGLGVNGGSTSREMIYYPGDIWTGNGLETYRPTMMVNVPWSGSYPWGQAGGVSARMPNGDVFQVHINPSIKDPIAAGDAWHTYEMNRPLKCYSYHWDKLYKLDDGKWCSSAYVCNHRGTPYVKPNPVNPAPPAPPAPKPVCDAL
;
A
#
# COMPACT_ATOMS: atom_id res chain seq x y z
N MET A 1 -58.02 26.05 -13.15
CA MET A 1 -56.67 25.70 -12.68
C MET A 1 -56.59 24.17 -12.65
N HIS A 2 -56.04 23.53 -13.68
CA HIS A 2 -55.95 22.08 -13.78
C HIS A 2 -54.57 21.62 -13.30
N ILE A 3 -54.51 20.92 -12.17
CA ILE A 3 -53.28 20.34 -11.62
C ILE A 3 -53.18 18.92 -12.18
N HIS A 4 -52.25 18.70 -13.12
CA HIS A 4 -51.88 17.36 -13.58
C HIS A 4 -51.14 16.63 -12.44
N GLN A 5 -51.81 15.66 -11.82
CA GLN A 5 -51.18 14.69 -10.93
C GLN A 5 -50.26 13.79 -11.76
N LEU A 6 -48.94 13.99 -11.67
CA LEU A 6 -47.96 13.04 -12.17
C LEU A 6 -48.03 11.77 -11.33
N GLN A 7 -48.76 10.76 -11.82
CA GLN A 7 -48.71 9.40 -11.30
C GLN A 7 -47.36 8.77 -11.68
N LEU A 8 -46.33 8.96 -10.85
CA LEU A 8 -45.11 8.17 -10.94
C LEU A 8 -45.46 6.71 -10.62
N ARG A 9 -45.33 5.84 -11.62
CA ARG A 9 -45.62 4.41 -11.46
C ARG A 9 -44.66 3.79 -10.44
N PRO A 10 -45.13 2.95 -9.50
CA PRO A 10 -44.28 2.32 -8.49
C PRO A 10 -43.15 1.48 -9.10
N LEU A 11 -43.35 0.95 -10.32
CA LEU A 11 -42.32 0.22 -11.07
C LEU A 11 -41.10 1.08 -11.43
N THR A 12 -41.30 2.37 -11.74
CA THR A 12 -40.21 3.29 -12.10
C THR A 12 -39.36 3.65 -10.87
N ILE A 13 -40.00 3.78 -9.70
CA ILE A 13 -39.32 4.04 -8.42
C ILE A 13 -38.43 2.84 -8.03
N LEU A 14 -38.93 1.62 -8.24
CA LEU A 14 -38.19 0.39 -7.94
C LEU A 14 -36.91 0.24 -8.81
N ILE A 15 -37.00 0.59 -10.09
CA ILE A 15 -35.86 0.53 -11.03
C ILE A 15 -34.80 1.57 -10.67
N SER A 16 -35.20 2.80 -10.29
CA SER A 16 -34.26 3.84 -9.85
C SER A 16 -33.53 3.47 -8.55
N LEU A 17 -34.21 2.81 -7.60
CA LEU A 17 -33.58 2.27 -6.39
C LEU A 17 -32.57 1.16 -6.73
N LEU A 18 -32.90 0.26 -7.66
CA LEU A 18 -32.01 -0.82 -8.06
C LEU A 18 -30.71 -0.30 -8.70
N LEU A 19 -30.80 0.68 -9.60
CA LEU A 19 -29.61 1.26 -10.24
C LEU A 19 -28.71 2.03 -9.27
N SER A 20 -29.25 2.63 -8.21
CA SER A 20 -28.46 3.35 -7.20
C SER A 20 -27.61 2.43 -6.29
N SER A 21 -27.90 1.13 -6.29
CA SER A 21 -27.20 0.13 -5.48
C SER A 21 -26.05 -0.57 -6.19
N LEU A 22 -25.83 -0.28 -7.49
CA LEU A 22 -24.71 -0.84 -8.23
C LEU A 22 -23.45 -0.04 -7.89
N PRO A 23 -22.44 -0.65 -7.23
CA PRO A 23 -21.14 0.00 -7.11
C PRO A 23 -20.59 0.18 -8.53
N PHE A 24 -20.44 1.44 -8.95
CA PHE A 24 -19.66 1.78 -10.14
C PHE A 24 -18.18 1.50 -9.83
N SER A 25 -17.78 0.23 -9.95
CA SER A 25 -16.38 -0.16 -9.95
C SER A 25 -15.80 0.20 -11.33
N LEU A 26 -15.33 1.43 -11.48
CA LEU A 26 -14.48 1.78 -12.60
C LEU A 26 -13.16 1.03 -12.42
N SER A 27 -12.85 0.10 -13.34
CA SER A 27 -11.49 -0.41 -13.50
C SER A 27 -10.62 0.78 -13.92
N GLN A 28 -9.96 1.37 -12.93
CA GLN A 28 -9.00 2.44 -13.14
C GLN A 28 -7.63 1.78 -13.21
N ARG A 29 -6.96 1.90 -14.35
CA ARG A 29 -5.60 1.37 -14.54
C ARG A 29 -4.66 2.03 -13.54
N THR A 30 -3.90 1.24 -12.80
CA THR A 30 -3.06 1.68 -11.67
C THR A 30 -1.59 1.30 -11.87
N PRO A 31 -0.92 1.80 -12.91
CA PRO A 31 0.40 1.30 -13.33
C PRO A 31 1.52 1.60 -12.32
N SER A 32 1.30 2.55 -11.40
CA SER A 32 2.25 2.97 -10.37
C SER A 32 1.94 2.44 -8.98
N GLU A 33 0.92 1.59 -8.82
CA GLU A 33 0.50 1.16 -7.50
C GLU A 33 1.51 0.23 -6.82
N ASN A 34 1.43 0.25 -5.49
CA ASN A 34 2.16 -0.65 -4.64
C ASN A 34 1.23 -1.20 -3.56
N LEU A 35 1.24 -2.52 -3.39
CA LEU A 35 0.67 -3.20 -2.24
C LEU A 35 1.82 -3.65 -1.33
N VAL A 36 1.82 -3.19 -0.08
CA VAL A 36 2.80 -3.59 0.93
C VAL A 36 2.14 -4.58 1.89
N LEU A 37 2.80 -5.71 2.10
CA LEU A 37 2.46 -6.65 3.16
C LEU A 37 3.35 -6.30 4.35
N ALA A 38 2.76 -5.88 5.46
CA ALA A 38 3.48 -5.32 6.59
C ALA A 38 3.25 -6.12 7.87
N ASP A 39 4.33 -6.29 8.64
CA ASP A 39 4.33 -6.86 9.98
C ASP A 39 4.41 -5.71 11.00
N CYS A 40 3.42 -5.60 11.89
CA CYS A 40 3.33 -4.48 12.84
C CYS A 40 3.43 -4.93 14.29
N GLY A 41 4.15 -4.12 15.09
CA GLY A 41 4.47 -4.45 16.47
C GLY A 41 5.37 -5.68 16.59
N ILE A 42 6.35 -5.82 15.69
CA ILE A 42 7.40 -6.85 15.80
C ILE A 42 8.09 -6.70 17.17
N GLY A 43 8.38 -7.84 17.81
CA GLY A 43 8.93 -7.90 19.17
C GLY A 43 7.89 -7.84 20.28
N LEU A 44 6.64 -7.49 19.97
CA LEU A 44 5.55 -7.38 20.96
C LEU A 44 4.63 -8.60 20.99
N GLY A 45 4.70 -9.47 19.97
CA GLY A 45 3.92 -10.70 19.88
C GLY A 45 4.60 -11.91 20.51
N VAL A 46 3.91 -13.06 20.45
CA VAL A 46 4.45 -14.35 20.91
C VAL A 46 5.80 -14.63 20.25
N ASN A 47 6.80 -15.01 21.05
CA ASN A 47 8.18 -15.27 20.61
C ASN A 47 8.84 -14.10 19.85
N GLY A 48 8.44 -12.85 20.13
CA GLY A 48 8.98 -11.66 19.47
C GLY A 48 8.41 -11.43 18.06
N GLY A 49 7.34 -12.13 17.68
CA GLY A 49 6.66 -11.93 16.39
C GLY A 49 5.87 -10.62 16.32
N SER A 50 5.24 -10.38 15.17
CA SER A 50 4.29 -9.28 14.96
C SER A 50 2.98 -9.49 15.72
N THR A 51 2.35 -8.39 16.14
CA THR A 51 1.03 -8.40 16.80
C THR A 51 -0.12 -8.18 15.82
N SER A 52 0.13 -7.51 14.69
CA SER A 52 -0.83 -7.33 13.61
C SER A 52 -0.12 -7.39 12.26
N ARG A 53 -0.92 -7.54 11.20
CA ARG A 53 -0.45 -7.64 9.82
C ARG A 53 -1.34 -6.79 8.95
N GLU A 54 -0.75 -5.97 8.12
CA GLU A 54 -1.50 -5.01 7.33
C GLU A 54 -1.22 -5.23 5.85
N MET A 55 -2.28 -5.21 5.04
CA MET A 55 -2.17 -4.91 3.62
C MET A 55 -2.33 -3.40 3.46
N ILE A 56 -1.27 -2.75 2.99
CA ILE A 56 -1.18 -1.29 2.87
C ILE A 56 -1.07 -0.93 1.40
N TYR A 57 -1.94 -0.06 0.92
CA TYR A 57 -2.01 0.35 -0.48
C TYR A 57 -1.50 1.77 -0.70
N TYR A 58 -0.69 1.92 -1.74
CA TYR A 58 -0.19 3.19 -2.24
C TYR A 58 -0.51 3.31 -3.73
N PRO A 59 -1.12 4.42 -4.19
CA PRO A 59 -1.38 4.63 -5.63
C PRO A 59 -0.11 5.02 -6.41
N GLY A 60 1.00 5.23 -5.71
CA GLY A 60 2.30 5.63 -6.25
C GLY A 60 3.42 5.14 -5.34
N ASP A 61 4.52 5.88 -5.30
CA ASP A 61 5.68 5.50 -4.48
C ASP A 61 5.34 5.36 -3.00
N ILE A 62 5.98 4.39 -2.34
CA ILE A 62 5.87 4.16 -0.89
C ILE A 62 6.81 5.11 -0.15
N TRP A 63 8.05 5.23 -0.61
CA TRP A 63 9.11 6.02 0.03
C TRP A 63 9.30 7.37 -0.67
N THR A 64 9.61 8.40 0.11
CA THR A 64 9.78 9.78 -0.38
C THR A 64 11.11 10.00 -1.10
N GLY A 65 12.06 9.09 -0.94
CA GLY A 65 13.45 9.27 -1.37
C GLY A 65 14.35 9.90 -0.30
N ASN A 66 13.77 10.45 0.78
CA ASN A 66 14.52 11.00 1.91
C ASN A 66 14.83 9.90 2.94
N GLY A 67 15.64 8.93 2.55
CA GLY A 67 15.97 7.76 3.37
C GLY A 67 14.79 6.78 3.50
N LEU A 68 14.35 6.50 4.74
CA LEU A 68 13.25 5.56 5.03
C LEU A 68 11.89 6.25 5.24
N GLU A 69 11.80 7.56 5.01
CA GLU A 69 10.53 8.27 5.06
C GLU A 69 9.56 7.76 3.99
N THR A 70 8.28 7.67 4.35
CA THR A 70 7.22 7.14 3.50
C THR A 70 6.11 8.15 3.28
N TYR A 71 5.45 8.05 2.12
CA TYR A 71 4.18 8.71 1.91
C TYR A 71 3.10 8.10 2.81
N ARG A 72 1.97 8.81 2.96
CA ARG A 72 0.80 8.29 3.67
C ARG A 72 0.05 7.31 2.76
N PRO A 73 -0.31 6.11 3.22
CA PRO A 73 -1.12 5.19 2.43
C PRO A 73 -2.54 5.72 2.24
N THR A 74 -3.17 5.35 1.13
CA THR A 74 -4.57 5.75 0.87
C THR A 74 -5.56 4.71 1.38
N MET A 75 -5.14 3.45 1.49
CA MET A 75 -5.96 2.38 2.06
C MET A 75 -5.08 1.42 2.86
N MET A 76 -5.65 0.86 3.92
CA MET A 76 -5.01 -0.12 4.75
C MET A 76 -6.08 -1.02 5.36
N VAL A 77 -5.77 -2.30 5.50
CA VAL A 77 -6.63 -3.26 6.18
C VAL A 77 -5.81 -4.26 6.96
N ASN A 78 -6.29 -4.60 8.14
CA ASN A 78 -5.73 -5.67 8.94
C ASN A 78 -6.04 -7.02 8.31
N VAL A 79 -5.01 -7.85 8.18
CA VAL A 79 -5.10 -9.25 7.79
C VAL A 79 -5.11 -10.09 9.07
N PRO A 80 -6.23 -10.75 9.40
CA PRO A 80 -6.29 -11.61 10.57
C PRO A 80 -5.29 -12.76 10.49
N TRP A 81 -4.69 -13.10 11.63
CA TRP A 81 -3.78 -14.22 11.71
C TRP A 81 -4.53 -15.56 11.65
N SER A 82 -4.18 -16.40 10.69
CA SER A 82 -4.77 -17.73 10.49
C SER A 82 -4.12 -18.84 11.32
N GLY A 83 -3.13 -18.52 12.16
CA GLY A 83 -2.33 -19.50 12.92
C GLY A 83 -1.03 -19.93 12.24
N SER A 84 -0.83 -19.58 10.96
CA SER A 84 0.45 -19.72 10.24
C SER A 84 1.16 -18.36 10.14
N TYR A 85 2.50 -18.33 10.16
CA TYR A 85 3.21 -17.06 9.91
C TYR A 85 2.72 -16.49 8.56
N PRO A 86 2.22 -15.25 8.55
CA PRO A 86 1.47 -14.73 7.42
C PRO A 86 2.33 -14.60 6.17
N TRP A 87 1.63 -14.39 5.05
CA TRP A 87 2.16 -14.29 3.69
C TRP A 87 2.50 -15.65 3.04
N GLY A 88 3.01 -16.62 3.78
CA GLY A 88 3.32 -17.97 3.29
C GLY A 88 2.20 -19.02 3.43
N GLN A 89 0.97 -18.61 3.77
CA GLN A 89 -0.11 -19.56 4.07
C GLN A 89 -0.60 -20.31 2.83
N ALA A 90 -1.00 -21.57 3.02
CA ALA A 90 -1.57 -22.39 1.95
C ALA A 90 -2.85 -21.73 1.40
N GLY A 91 -2.94 -21.59 0.07
CA GLY A 91 -4.04 -20.90 -0.60
C GLY A 91 -3.92 -19.36 -0.62
N GLY A 92 -2.80 -18.80 -0.13
CA GLY A 92 -2.56 -17.37 -0.17
C GLY A 92 -3.36 -16.56 0.86
N VAL A 93 -3.18 -15.25 0.85
CA VAL A 93 -3.83 -14.29 1.74
C VAL A 93 -4.79 -13.43 0.92
N SER A 94 -5.99 -13.19 1.43
CA SER A 94 -6.92 -12.24 0.81
C SER A 94 -7.49 -11.26 1.83
N ALA A 95 -7.66 -10.02 1.39
CA ALA A 95 -8.33 -8.99 2.16
C ALA A 95 -9.09 -8.02 1.25
N ARG A 96 -10.21 -7.48 1.77
CA ARG A 96 -11.00 -6.45 1.11
C ARG A 96 -10.60 -5.08 1.63
N MET A 97 -10.23 -4.19 0.71
CA MET A 97 -9.91 -2.80 0.98
C MET A 97 -11.17 -1.94 1.20
N PRO A 98 -11.06 -0.77 1.85
CA PRO A 98 -12.20 0.13 2.09
C PRO A 98 -12.97 0.56 0.82
N ASN A 99 -12.32 0.59 -0.34
CA ASN A 99 -12.96 0.90 -1.63
C ASN A 99 -13.68 -0.31 -2.27
N GLY A 100 -13.76 -1.44 -1.57
CA GLY A 100 -14.37 -2.67 -2.06
C GLY A 100 -13.44 -3.57 -2.88
N ASP A 101 -12.24 -3.13 -3.26
CA ASP A 101 -11.27 -3.95 -3.99
C ASP A 101 -10.80 -5.12 -3.13
N VAL A 102 -10.65 -6.30 -3.71
CA VAL A 102 -10.16 -7.49 -2.99
C VAL A 102 -8.80 -7.86 -3.53
N PHE A 103 -7.78 -7.77 -2.68
CA PHE A 103 -6.46 -8.29 -2.98
C PHE A 103 -6.37 -9.76 -2.61
N GLN A 104 -5.66 -10.53 -3.44
CA GLN A 104 -5.27 -11.91 -3.21
C GLN A 104 -3.78 -12.04 -3.46
N VAL A 105 -3.05 -12.63 -2.52
CA VAL A 105 -1.58 -12.63 -2.52
C VAL A 105 -1.06 -14.02 -2.24
N HIS A 106 -0.13 -14.48 -3.06
CA HIS A 106 0.53 -15.77 -2.91
C HIS A 106 2.03 -15.54 -2.83
N ILE A 107 2.65 -15.87 -1.68
CA ILE A 107 4.09 -15.73 -1.47
C ILE A 107 4.71 -17.10 -1.20
N ASN A 108 5.86 -17.34 -1.80
CA ASN A 108 6.79 -18.39 -1.41
C ASN A 108 7.87 -17.80 -0.48
N PRO A 109 7.76 -18.00 0.85
CA PRO A 109 8.67 -17.37 1.83
C PRO A 109 10.11 -17.91 1.77
N SER A 110 10.33 -19.03 1.07
CA SER A 110 11.65 -19.60 0.84
C SER A 110 12.47 -18.80 -0.17
N ILE A 111 11.82 -17.98 -1.01
CA ILE A 111 12.49 -17.11 -1.97
C ILE A 111 12.98 -15.85 -1.26
N LYS A 112 14.25 -15.51 -1.48
CA LYS A 112 14.92 -14.35 -0.89
C LYS A 112 15.22 -13.30 -1.95
N ASP A 113 15.47 -12.09 -1.48
CA ASP A 113 15.85 -10.98 -2.34
C ASP A 113 17.13 -11.27 -3.14
N PRO A 114 17.25 -10.75 -4.37
CA PRO A 114 16.34 -9.84 -5.08
C PRO A 114 15.29 -10.57 -5.95
N ILE A 115 14.99 -11.85 -5.70
CA ILE A 115 14.14 -12.65 -6.58
C ILE A 115 12.66 -12.42 -6.23
N ALA A 116 11.80 -12.37 -7.25
CA ALA A 116 10.35 -12.26 -7.06
C ALA A 116 9.86 -13.47 -6.24
N ALA A 117 9.29 -13.19 -5.06
CA ALA A 117 8.84 -14.19 -4.10
C ALA A 117 7.37 -14.59 -4.31
N GLY A 118 6.62 -13.86 -5.13
CA GLY A 118 5.23 -14.19 -5.37
C GLY A 118 4.48 -13.18 -6.22
N ASP A 119 3.16 -13.25 -6.10
CA ASP A 119 2.22 -12.50 -6.92
C ASP A 119 1.03 -12.00 -6.09
N ALA A 120 0.52 -10.84 -6.48
CA ALA A 120 -0.75 -10.32 -6.00
C ALA A 120 -1.69 -9.97 -7.17
N TRP A 121 -2.96 -10.28 -6.99
CA TRP A 121 -4.06 -9.92 -7.89
C TRP A 121 -5.07 -9.09 -7.12
N HIS A 122 -5.80 -8.24 -7.84
CA HIS A 122 -6.94 -7.55 -7.25
C HIS A 122 -8.11 -7.47 -8.23
N THR A 123 -9.31 -7.27 -7.69
CA THR A 123 -10.57 -7.44 -8.44
C THR A 123 -10.75 -6.45 -9.58
N TYR A 124 -10.07 -5.30 -9.55
CA TYR A 124 -10.19 -4.27 -10.57
C TYR A 124 -9.20 -4.41 -11.74
N GLU A 125 -8.10 -5.16 -11.58
CA GLU A 125 -7.12 -5.42 -12.66
C GLU A 125 -6.55 -6.86 -12.62
N MET A 126 -7.43 -7.87 -12.57
CA MET A 126 -7.05 -9.29 -12.43
C MET A 126 -6.11 -9.82 -13.54
N ASN A 127 -6.09 -9.21 -14.72
CA ASN A 127 -5.24 -9.61 -15.84
C ASN A 127 -3.81 -9.05 -15.75
N ARG A 128 -3.49 -8.25 -14.72
CA ARG A 128 -2.16 -7.69 -14.49
C ARG A 128 -1.74 -7.90 -13.04
N PRO A 129 -1.15 -9.07 -12.71
CA PRO A 129 -0.66 -9.30 -11.37
C PRO A 129 0.51 -8.38 -11.03
N LEU A 130 0.55 -7.96 -9.77
CA LEU A 130 1.68 -7.29 -9.16
C LEU A 130 2.71 -8.35 -8.77
N LYS A 131 3.99 -8.14 -9.12
CA LYS A 131 5.07 -9.02 -8.66
C LYS A 131 5.54 -8.61 -7.28
N CYS A 132 5.60 -9.57 -6.36
CA CYS A 132 5.98 -9.36 -4.97
C CYS A 132 7.44 -9.71 -4.74
N TYR A 133 8.16 -8.81 -4.08
CA TYR A 133 9.56 -8.99 -3.66
C TYR A 133 9.64 -8.79 -2.15
N SER A 134 10.61 -9.42 -1.50
CA SER A 134 10.80 -9.30 -0.06
C SER A 134 11.46 -7.95 0.26
N TYR A 135 11.00 -7.30 1.32
CA TYR A 135 11.63 -6.10 1.86
C TYR A 135 11.38 -6.09 3.35
N HIS A 136 12.44 -6.08 4.16
CA HIS A 136 12.33 -5.96 5.61
C HIS A 136 12.81 -4.58 6.08
N TRP A 137 12.07 -3.54 5.69
CA TRP A 137 12.42 -2.16 6.05
C TRP A 137 11.49 -1.64 7.13
N ASP A 138 12.11 -1.15 8.21
CA ASP A 138 11.40 -0.65 9.37
C ASP A 138 10.81 0.74 9.13
N LYS A 139 9.89 1.11 10.03
CA LYS A 139 9.25 2.43 10.09
C LYS A 139 8.43 2.78 8.84
N LEU A 140 7.80 1.77 8.23
CA LEU A 140 6.91 1.93 7.09
C LEU A 140 5.67 2.78 7.42
N TYR A 141 5.04 2.50 8.55
CA TYR A 141 3.85 3.20 9.01
C TYR A 141 3.69 3.01 10.52
N LYS A 142 3.11 4.00 11.20
CA LYS A 142 2.78 3.90 12.63
C LYS A 142 1.27 3.80 12.77
N LEU A 143 0.79 2.70 13.34
CA LEU A 143 -0.62 2.49 13.62
C LEU A 143 -1.11 3.49 14.69
N ASP A 144 -2.44 3.67 14.76
CA ASP A 144 -3.07 4.58 15.72
C ASP A 144 -2.84 4.15 17.18
N ASP A 145 -2.64 2.85 17.41
CA ASP A 145 -2.24 2.30 18.71
C ASP A 145 -0.74 2.47 19.05
N GLY A 146 -0.01 3.16 18.17
CA GLY A 146 1.37 3.53 18.34
C GLY A 146 2.40 2.49 17.86
N LYS A 147 1.96 1.31 17.39
CA LYS A 147 2.87 0.26 16.92
C LYS A 147 3.46 0.62 15.56
N TRP A 148 4.76 0.39 15.40
CA TRP A 148 5.43 0.53 14.11
C TRP A 148 5.24 -0.72 13.26
N CYS A 149 5.04 -0.49 11.97
CA CYS A 149 5.05 -1.50 10.93
C CYS A 149 6.38 -1.53 10.20
N SER A 150 6.82 -2.73 9.86
CA SER A 150 7.92 -2.98 8.93
C SER A 150 7.36 -3.66 7.69
N SER A 151 7.90 -3.35 6.52
CA SER A 151 7.53 -4.11 5.32
C SER A 151 7.99 -5.58 5.49
N ALA A 152 7.26 -6.51 4.89
CA ALA A 152 7.68 -7.88 4.64
C ALA A 152 7.82 -8.14 3.15
N TYR A 153 6.83 -7.70 2.37
CA TYR A 153 6.84 -7.78 0.91
C TYR A 153 6.25 -6.51 0.29
N VAL A 154 6.73 -6.15 -0.90
CA VAL A 154 6.09 -5.12 -1.74
C VAL A 154 5.79 -5.73 -3.09
N CYS A 155 4.53 -5.61 -3.50
CA CYS A 155 4.02 -6.05 -4.78
C CYS A 155 3.75 -4.83 -5.67
N ASN A 156 4.29 -4.83 -6.89
CA ASN A 156 4.09 -3.75 -7.86
C ASN A 156 4.21 -4.20 -9.33
N HIS A 157 3.92 -3.29 -10.25
CA HIS A 157 4.03 -3.51 -11.70
C HIS A 157 5.44 -3.28 -12.27
N ARG A 158 6.45 -2.92 -11.46
CA ARG A 158 7.78 -2.54 -11.96
C ARG A 158 8.53 -3.72 -12.59
N GLY A 159 8.20 -4.95 -12.19
CA GLY A 159 8.90 -6.17 -12.63
C GLY A 159 10.34 -6.27 -12.15
N THR A 160 10.76 -5.36 -11.27
CA THR A 160 12.07 -5.33 -10.64
C THR A 160 11.92 -4.98 -9.16
N PRO A 161 12.89 -5.37 -8.33
CA PRO A 161 12.88 -5.01 -6.94
C PRO A 161 12.92 -3.49 -6.74
N TYR A 162 12.14 -2.98 -5.78
CA TYR A 162 12.32 -1.66 -5.22
C TYR A 162 13.75 -1.49 -4.67
N VAL A 163 14.43 -0.41 -5.07
CA VAL A 163 15.77 -0.09 -4.61
C VAL A 163 15.68 0.86 -3.43
N LYS A 164 16.35 0.54 -2.32
CA LYS A 164 16.37 1.41 -1.14
C LYS A 164 16.91 2.78 -1.56
N PRO A 165 16.20 3.89 -1.28
CA PRO A 165 16.75 5.21 -1.51
C PRO A 165 18.01 5.34 -0.65
N ASN A 166 19.16 5.61 -1.28
CA ASN A 166 20.34 5.97 -0.52
C ASN A 166 20.05 7.29 0.20
N PRO A 167 20.39 7.42 1.49
CA PRO A 167 20.35 8.73 2.12
C PRO A 167 21.24 9.65 1.28
N VAL A 168 20.66 10.75 0.77
CA VAL A 168 21.43 11.79 0.12
C VAL A 168 22.38 12.33 1.19
N ASN A 169 23.67 12.03 1.09
CA ASN A 169 24.65 12.71 1.92
C ASN A 169 24.49 14.21 1.65
N PRO A 170 24.31 15.06 2.69
CA PRO A 170 24.36 16.49 2.48
C PRO A 170 25.65 16.82 1.73
N ALA A 171 25.55 17.64 0.68
CA ALA A 171 26.75 18.19 0.07
C ALA A 171 27.62 18.82 1.17
N PRO A 172 28.95 18.64 1.14
CA PRO A 172 29.83 19.33 2.09
C PRO A 172 29.47 20.82 2.13
N PRO A 173 29.44 21.46 3.30
CA PRO A 173 29.16 22.88 3.39
C PRO A 173 30.09 23.64 2.45
N ALA A 174 29.52 24.59 1.70
CA ALA A 174 30.30 25.44 0.81
C ALA A 174 31.44 26.10 1.61
N PRO A 175 32.65 26.23 1.02
CA PRO A 175 33.73 26.95 1.68
C PRO A 175 33.26 28.34 2.11
N PRO A 176 33.67 28.83 3.29
CA PRO A 176 33.30 30.18 3.73
C PRO A 176 33.70 31.20 2.66
N ALA A 177 32.79 32.10 2.34
CA ALA A 177 33.04 33.17 1.39
C ALA A 177 34.30 33.95 1.82
N PRO A 178 35.18 34.34 0.88
CA PRO A 178 36.32 35.20 1.19
C PRO A 178 35.85 36.45 1.93
N LYS A 179 36.50 36.77 3.05
CA LYS A 179 36.22 38.02 3.77
C LYS A 179 36.44 39.20 2.81
N PRO A 180 35.55 40.20 2.76
CA PRO A 180 35.80 41.41 2.00
C PRO A 180 37.11 42.03 2.47
N VAL A 181 38.05 42.20 1.55
CA VAL A 181 39.25 43.01 1.79
C VAL A 181 38.77 44.46 1.78
N CYS A 182 38.65 45.06 2.96
CA CYS A 182 38.54 46.51 3.05
C CYS A 182 39.95 47.06 2.85
N ASP A 183 40.25 47.52 1.63
CA ASP A 183 41.43 48.31 1.36
C ASP A 183 41.35 49.61 2.17
N ALA A 184 42.28 49.77 3.10
CA ALA A 184 42.48 51.02 3.82
C ALA A 184 43.14 52.03 2.86
N LEU A 185 42.50 53.19 2.69
CA LEU A 185 43.13 54.41 2.21
C LEU A 185 43.95 55.06 3.34
#